data_AF-A0A3D8Y668-F1
#
_entry.id   AF-A0A3D8Y668-F1
#
_cell.length_a   1.000
_cell.length_b   1.000
_cell.length_c   1.000
_cell.angle_alpha   90.00
_cell.angle_beta   90.00
_cell.angle_gamma   90.00
#
_symmetry.space_group_name_H-M   'P 1'
#
loop_
_entity.id
_entity.type
_entity.pdbx_description
1 polymer ?
#
loop_
_entity_poly.entity_id
_entity_poly.type
_entity_poly.pdbx_seq_one_letter_code
_entity_poly.pdbx_strand_id
1 'polypeptide(L)'
;MKKERSKFSSSFKAKVAIEAIKEMSTVQDLASKYKIHPTQISAWKREFLEKADLVFDKEAPAANDSENSKEQELYTKIGELQVQVDFLKKSLGEMTTMEKRELFSPEYTFLSVSAQCKLIGLQRSSYYYFKPKGESLVNQHLMKAID
;
A
#
# COMPACT_ATOMS: atom_id res chain seq x y z
N MET A 1 25.02 -9.08 23.00
CA MET A 1 24.72 -10.11 21.97
C MET A 1 23.22 -10.17 21.75
N LYS A 2 22.74 -9.86 20.55
CA LYS A 2 21.30 -9.89 20.20
C LYS A 2 20.92 -11.36 19.98
N LYS A 3 20.22 -11.98 20.94
CA LYS A 3 19.82 -13.38 20.86
C LYS A 3 18.79 -13.51 19.73
N GLU A 4 19.18 -14.10 18.60
CA GLU A 4 18.26 -14.37 17.50
C GLU A 4 17.09 -15.20 18.03
N ARG A 5 15.87 -14.68 17.85
CA ARG A 5 14.66 -15.34 18.29
C ARG A 5 14.44 -16.54 17.37
N SER A 6 14.67 -17.74 17.89
CA SER A 6 14.48 -18.98 17.13
C SER A 6 13.07 -19.04 16.56
N LYS A 7 12.96 -19.12 15.23
CA LYS A 7 11.68 -19.24 14.53
C LYS A 7 11.26 -20.71 14.55
N PHE A 8 10.18 -21.03 15.26
CA PHE A 8 9.57 -22.36 15.25
C PHE A 8 8.47 -22.44 14.19
N SER A 9 8.43 -23.54 13.44
CA SER A 9 7.37 -23.79 12.44
C SER A 9 6.00 -23.97 13.12
N SER A 10 4.92 -23.63 12.40
CA SER A 10 3.55 -23.78 12.89
C SER A 10 3.23 -25.23 13.28
N SER A 11 3.62 -26.19 12.45
CA SER A 11 3.47 -27.63 12.70
C SER A 11 4.17 -28.07 13.99
N PHE A 12 5.37 -27.54 14.26
CA PHE A 12 6.11 -27.87 15.47
C PHE A 12 5.44 -27.31 16.73
N LYS A 13 4.99 -26.05 16.70
CA LYS A 13 4.25 -25.45 17.81
C LYS A 13 2.97 -26.22 18.12
N ALA A 14 2.22 -26.61 17.08
CA ALA A 14 1.00 -27.40 17.24
C ALA A 14 1.29 -28.77 17.87
N LYS A 15 2.33 -29.47 17.42
CA LYS A 15 2.74 -30.76 18.00
C LYS A 15 3.06 -30.64 19.50
N VAL A 16 3.86 -29.64 19.88
CA VAL A 16 4.24 -29.39 21.28
C VAL A 16 3.02 -28.97 22.12
N ALA A 17 2.14 -28.12 21.58
CA ALA A 17 0.91 -27.70 22.25
C ALA A 17 -0.04 -28.89 22.50
N ILE A 18 -0.24 -29.77 21.51
CA ILE A 18 -1.06 -30.97 21.65
C ILE A 18 -0.48 -31.90 22.72
N GLU A 19 0.84 -32.12 22.75
CA GLU A 19 1.48 -32.95 23.76
C GLU A 19 1.35 -32.37 25.17
N ALA A 20 1.41 -31.03 25.29
CA ALA A 20 1.16 -30.31 26.54
C ALA A 20 -0.33 -30.31 26.97
N ILE A 21 -1.27 -30.46 26.03
CA ILE A 21 -2.71 -30.60 26.31
C ILE A 21 -3.04 -32.03 26.74
N LYS A 22 -2.36 -33.04 26.18
CA LYS A 22 -2.54 -34.44 26.55
C LYS A 22 -2.07 -34.79 27.97
N GLU A 23 -1.29 -33.90 28.60
CA GLU A 23 -0.81 -34.02 29.99
C GLU A 23 -0.08 -35.34 30.33
N MET A 24 0.38 -36.06 29.31
CA MET A 24 1.18 -37.29 29.43
C MET A 24 2.62 -37.03 29.90
N SER A 25 3.06 -35.78 29.87
CA SER A 25 4.39 -35.34 30.30
C SER A 25 4.29 -33.94 30.88
N THR A 26 5.08 -33.64 31.91
CA THR A 26 5.04 -32.32 32.53
C THR A 26 5.59 -31.26 31.56
N VAL A 27 5.24 -29.99 31.78
CA VAL A 27 5.80 -28.88 30.98
C VAL A 27 7.34 -28.83 31.10
N GLN A 28 7.89 -29.28 32.22
CA GLN A 28 9.33 -29.36 32.46
C GLN A 28 9.99 -30.50 31.66
N ASP A 29 9.32 -31.65 31.54
CA ASP A 29 9.78 -32.77 30.71
C ASP A 29 9.74 -32.40 29.22
N LEU A 30 8.67 -31.74 28.78
CA LEU A 30 8.53 -31.24 27.41
C LEU A 30 9.56 -30.15 27.10
N ALA A 31 9.81 -29.25 28.04
CA ALA A 31 10.86 -28.24 27.93
C ALA A 31 12.24 -28.88 27.74
N SER A 32 12.52 -29.95 28.48
CA SER A 32 13.78 -30.70 28.38
C SER A 32 13.89 -31.49 27.07
N LYS A 33 12.81 -32.18 26.67
CA LYS A 33 12.71 -33.00 25.45
C LYS A 33 12.87 -32.18 24.18
N TYR A 34 12.19 -31.03 24.11
CA TYR A 34 12.20 -30.16 22.94
C TYR A 34 13.22 -29.01 23.02
N LYS A 35 13.92 -28.86 24.15
CA LYS A 35 14.86 -27.76 24.44
C LYS A 35 14.19 -26.38 24.32
N ILE A 36 12.98 -26.26 24.86
CA ILE A 36 12.15 -25.06 24.78
C ILE A 36 11.92 -24.53 26.19
N HIS A 37 11.83 -23.21 26.35
CA HIS A 37 11.51 -22.62 27.64
C HIS A 37 10.07 -22.97 28.07
N PRO A 38 9.82 -23.42 29.32
CA PRO A 38 8.49 -23.81 29.79
C PRO A 38 7.39 -22.78 29.49
N THR A 39 7.68 -21.49 29.67
CA THR A 39 6.76 -20.39 29.35
C THR A 39 6.29 -20.35 27.89
N GLN A 40 7.13 -20.76 26.94
CA GLN A 40 6.73 -20.82 25.53
C GLN A 40 5.75 -21.96 25.27
N ILE A 41 5.93 -23.10 25.94
CA ILE A 41 5.02 -24.24 25.85
C ILE A 41 3.65 -23.86 26.42
N SER A 42 3.62 -23.20 27.58
CA SER A 42 2.37 -22.69 28.16
C SER A 42 1.69 -21.66 27.25
N ALA A 43 2.46 -20.76 26.63
CA ALA A 43 1.93 -19.79 25.68
C ALA A 43 1.32 -20.46 24.45
N TRP A 44 1.97 -21.49 23.89
CA TRP A 44 1.43 -22.23 22.75
C TRP A 44 0.23 -23.10 23.11
N LYS A 45 0.21 -23.71 24.31
CA LYS A 45 -0.97 -24.43 24.82
C LYS A 45 -2.19 -23.51 24.87
N ARG A 46 -2.03 -22.29 25.41
CA ARG A 46 -3.11 -21.29 25.45
C ARG A 46 -3.52 -20.83 24.05
N GLU A 47 -2.55 -20.45 23.21
CA GLU A 47 -2.83 -19.99 21.85
C GLU A 47 -3.54 -21.07 21.01
N PHE A 48 -3.18 -22.34 21.21
CA PHE A 48 -3.83 -23.46 20.53
C PHE A 48 -5.27 -23.65 20.98
N LEU A 49 -5.56 -23.55 22.28
CA LEU A 49 -6.93 -23.67 22.81
C LEU A 49 -7.81 -22.50 22.37
N GLU A 50 -7.32 -21.26 22.44
CA GLU A 50 -8.06 -20.06 21.98
C GLU A 50 -8.39 -20.10 20.48
N LYS A 51 -7.51 -20.69 19.67
CA LYS A 51 -7.71 -20.83 18.22
C LYS A 51 -8.30 -22.17 17.80
N ALA A 52 -8.54 -23.09 18.75
CA ALA A 52 -9.10 -24.41 18.44
C ALA A 52 -10.52 -24.29 17.90
N ASP A 53 -11.31 -23.40 18.49
CA ASP A 53 -12.71 -23.16 18.09
C ASP A 53 -12.79 -22.66 16.65
N LEU A 54 -11.86 -21.80 16.22
CA LEU A 54 -11.76 -21.32 14.82
C LEU A 54 -11.54 -22.42 13.79
N VAL A 55 -11.04 -23.59 14.20
CA VAL A 55 -10.87 -24.75 13.30
C VAL A 55 -12.22 -25.41 13.01
N PHE A 56 -13.14 -25.37 13.97
CA PHE A 56 -14.48 -25.98 13.88
C PHE A 56 -15.56 -24.97 13.47
N ASP A 57 -15.38 -23.68 13.78
CA ASP A 57 -16.22 -22.57 13.32
C ASP A 57 -16.07 -22.28 11.82
N LYS A 58 -15.12 -22.94 11.14
CA LYS A 58 -15.01 -22.88 9.67
C LYS A 58 -16.18 -23.63 9.02
N GLU A 59 -17.30 -22.94 8.89
CA GLU A 59 -18.15 -23.06 7.72
C GLU A 59 -17.29 -22.77 6.47
N ALA A 60 -16.70 -23.83 5.89
CA ALA A 60 -16.11 -23.89 4.55
C ALA A 60 -14.90 -22.95 4.25
N PRO A 61 -14.08 -23.25 3.21
CA PRO A 61 -12.96 -22.40 2.77
C PRO A 61 -13.38 -21.05 2.14
N ALA A 62 -14.57 -20.53 2.44
CA ALA A 62 -15.11 -19.31 1.82
C ALA A 62 -14.39 -18.02 2.25
N ALA A 63 -13.66 -18.02 3.38
CA ALA A 63 -12.87 -16.85 3.78
C ALA A 63 -11.73 -16.56 2.80
N ASN A 64 -11.08 -17.60 2.27
CA ASN A 64 -10.04 -17.43 1.25
C ASN A 64 -10.65 -17.13 -0.12
N ASP A 65 -11.77 -17.76 -0.50
CA ASP A 65 -12.38 -17.52 -1.81
C ASP A 65 -13.00 -16.12 -1.93
N SER A 66 -13.55 -15.57 -0.85
CA SER A 66 -14.08 -14.19 -0.85
C SER A 66 -12.99 -13.13 -0.84
N GLU A 67 -11.87 -13.36 -0.14
CA GLU A 67 -10.68 -12.50 -0.25
C GLU A 67 -10.04 -12.61 -1.64
N ASN A 68 -9.87 -13.82 -2.16
CA ASN A 68 -9.36 -14.05 -3.51
C ASN A 68 -10.27 -13.43 -4.59
N SER A 69 -11.60 -13.48 -4.42
CA SER A 69 -12.54 -12.85 -5.37
C SER A 69 -12.40 -11.33 -5.37
N LYS A 70 -12.32 -10.70 -4.19
CA LYS A 70 -12.11 -9.25 -4.09
C LYS A 70 -10.75 -8.85 -4.65
N GLU A 71 -9.71 -9.64 -4.41
CA GLU A 71 -8.39 -9.41 -4.99
C GLU A 71 -8.44 -9.50 -6.53
N GLN A 72 -9.11 -10.50 -7.09
CA GLN A 72 -9.30 -10.65 -8.54
C GLN A 72 -10.08 -9.48 -9.15
N GLU A 73 -11.14 -9.01 -8.49
CA GLU A 73 -11.89 -7.84 -8.91
C GLU A 73 -11.00 -6.58 -8.92
N LEU A 74 -10.20 -6.38 -7.87
CA LEU A 74 -9.25 -5.26 -7.79
C LEU A 74 -8.18 -5.34 -8.88
N TYR A 75 -7.61 -6.53 -9.15
CA TYR A 75 -6.63 -6.70 -10.23
C TYR A 75 -7.24 -6.41 -11.61
N THR A 76 -8.46 -6.88 -11.85
CA THR A 76 -9.23 -6.57 -13.06
C THR A 76 -9.39 -5.06 -13.21
N LYS A 77 -9.81 -4.38 -12.13
CA LYS A 77 -10.01 -2.93 -12.14
C LYS A 77 -8.71 -2.16 -12.41
N ILE A 78 -7.59 -2.60 -11.82
CA ILE A 78 -6.28 -2.01 -12.08
C ILE A 78 -5.89 -2.18 -13.55
N GLY A 79 -6.13 -3.37 -14.14
CA GLY A 79 -5.90 -3.61 -15.56
C GLY A 79 -6.73 -2.70 -16.47
N GLU A 80 -8.03 -2.56 -16.20
CA GLU A 80 -8.91 -1.62 -16.92
C GLU A 80 -8.42 -0.17 -16.82
N LEU A 81 -8.08 0.27 -15.61
CA LEU A 81 -7.56 1.62 -15.37
C LEU A 81 -6.22 1.85 -16.07
N GLN A 82 -5.35 0.85 -16.11
CA GLN A 82 -4.07 0.94 -16.82
C GLN A 82 -4.28 1.15 -18.33
N VAL A 83 -5.19 0.39 -18.94
CA VAL A 83 -5.55 0.54 -20.36
C VAL A 83 -6.11 1.94 -20.64
N GLN A 84 -7.02 2.42 -19.78
CA GLN A 84 -7.59 3.77 -19.91
C GLN A 84 -6.52 4.86 -19.78
N VAL A 85 -5.61 4.74 -18.80
CA VAL A 85 -4.51 5.68 -18.60
C VAL A 85 -3.56 5.69 -19.80
N ASP A 86 -3.24 4.53 -20.37
CA ASP A 86 -2.34 4.44 -21.51
C ASP A 86 -2.98 4.98 -22.79
N PHE A 87 -4.29 4.78 -22.98
CA PHE A 87 -5.06 5.46 -24.03
C PHE A 87 -5.01 6.98 -23.87
N LEU A 88 -5.27 7.51 -22.67
CA LEU A 88 -5.23 8.95 -22.41
C LEU A 88 -3.83 9.54 -22.65
N LYS A 89 -2.75 8.85 -22.24
CA LYS A 89 -1.38 9.30 -22.53
C LYS A 89 -1.11 9.36 -24.03
N LYS A 90 -1.59 8.38 -24.80
CA LYS A 90 -1.44 8.38 -26.27
C LYS A 90 -2.17 9.55 -26.90
N SER A 91 -3.44 9.75 -26.52
CA SER A 91 -4.25 10.89 -26.99
C SER A 91 -3.61 12.23 -26.62
N LEU A 92 -3.10 12.38 -25.39
CA LEU A 92 -2.33 13.56 -25.01
C LEU A 92 -1.08 13.71 -25.87
N GLY A 93 -0.37 12.64 -26.23
CA GLY A 93 0.78 12.70 -27.13
C GLY A 93 0.48 13.41 -28.45
N GLU A 94 -0.71 13.21 -28.99
CA GLU A 94 -1.18 13.77 -30.28
C GLU A 94 -1.66 15.24 -30.16
N MET A 95 -1.99 15.71 -28.95
CA MET A 95 -2.46 17.09 -28.70
C MET A 95 -1.33 18.12 -28.75
N THR A 96 -1.68 19.32 -29.21
CA THR A 96 -0.79 20.49 -29.21
C THR A 96 -0.51 21.00 -27.80
N THR A 97 0.56 21.78 -27.65
CA THR A 97 0.93 22.40 -26.37
C THR A 97 -0.14 23.37 -25.85
N MET A 98 -0.91 24.00 -26.74
CA MET A 98 -1.97 24.95 -26.36
C MET A 98 -3.17 24.20 -25.78
N GLU A 99 -3.64 23.15 -26.45
CA GLU A 99 -4.77 22.33 -25.98
C GLU A 99 -4.43 21.64 -24.65
N LYS A 100 -3.19 21.16 -24.48
CA LYS A 100 -2.72 20.60 -23.21
C LYS A 100 -2.78 21.59 -22.04
N ARG A 101 -2.62 22.89 -22.29
CA ARG A 101 -2.68 23.92 -21.24
C ARG A 101 -4.11 24.15 -20.75
N GLU A 102 -5.11 23.90 -21.59
CA GLU A 102 -6.52 24.05 -21.23
C GLU A 102 -7.00 22.95 -20.29
N LEU A 103 -6.34 21.79 -20.29
CA LEU A 103 -6.63 20.67 -19.37
C LEU A 103 -6.23 20.95 -17.91
N PHE A 104 -5.58 22.09 -17.65
CA PHE A 104 -5.04 22.39 -16.33
C PHE A 104 -6.13 22.84 -15.35
N SER A 105 -6.20 22.18 -14.18
CA SER A 105 -7.24 22.43 -13.17
C SER A 105 -6.59 22.86 -11.84
N PRO A 106 -6.19 24.14 -11.70
CA PRO A 106 -5.43 24.61 -10.53
C PRO A 106 -6.22 24.57 -9.22
N GLU A 107 -7.56 24.54 -9.29
CA GLU A 107 -8.47 24.45 -8.13
C GLU A 107 -8.56 23.03 -7.55
N TYR A 108 -8.00 22.03 -8.26
CA TYR A 108 -8.07 20.64 -7.82
C TYR A 108 -7.04 20.34 -6.71
N THR A 109 -7.51 20.29 -5.46
CA THR A 109 -6.65 20.20 -4.26
C THR A 109 -5.91 18.87 -4.12
N PHE A 110 -6.42 17.78 -4.70
CA PHE A 110 -5.81 16.46 -4.57
C PHE A 110 -4.55 16.28 -5.44
N LEU A 111 -4.33 17.17 -6.43
CA LEU A 111 -3.17 17.11 -7.30
C LEU A 111 -2.51 18.47 -7.44
N SER A 112 -1.28 18.59 -6.93
CA SER A 112 -0.50 19.82 -7.08
C SER A 112 -0.31 20.22 -8.54
N VAL A 113 -0.14 21.52 -8.78
CA VAL A 113 0.18 22.09 -10.11
C VAL A 113 1.36 21.35 -10.78
N SER A 114 2.38 21.02 -10.00
CA SER A 114 3.55 20.27 -10.50
C SER A 114 3.22 18.84 -10.94
N ALA A 115 2.33 18.17 -10.21
CA ALA A 115 1.92 16.81 -10.52
C ALA A 115 0.98 16.78 -11.73
N GLN A 116 0.09 17.78 -11.87
CA GLN A 116 -0.72 17.99 -13.07
C GLN A 116 0.15 18.20 -14.31
N CYS A 117 1.17 19.07 -14.24
CA CYS A 117 2.13 19.25 -15.34
C CYS A 117 2.79 17.93 -15.75
N LYS A 118 3.16 17.08 -14.78
CA LYS A 118 3.79 15.79 -15.04
C LYS A 118 2.84 14.80 -15.72
N LEU A 119 1.55 14.76 -15.32
CA LEU A 119 0.55 13.89 -15.95
C LEU A 119 0.21 14.33 -17.38
N ILE A 120 0.11 15.65 -17.59
CA ILE A 120 -0.24 16.23 -18.89
C ILE A 120 0.96 16.20 -19.86
N GLY A 121 2.19 15.97 -19.36
CA GLY A 121 3.40 15.96 -20.16
C GLY A 121 3.90 17.34 -20.55
N LEU A 122 3.60 18.36 -19.73
CA LEU A 122 4.05 19.74 -19.93
C LEU A 122 5.14 20.14 -18.93
N GLN A 123 6.07 20.98 -19.37
CA GLN A 123 7.03 21.58 -18.46
C GLN A 123 6.35 22.62 -17.57
N ARG A 124 6.73 22.68 -16.28
CA ARG A 124 6.16 23.65 -15.32
C ARG A 124 6.24 25.10 -15.79
N SER A 125 7.31 25.47 -16.50
CA SER A 125 7.47 26.80 -17.10
C SER A 125 6.35 27.13 -18.11
N SER A 126 5.86 26.12 -18.83
CA SER A 126 4.76 26.26 -19.78
C SER A 126 3.45 26.71 -19.12
N TYR A 127 3.28 26.48 -17.81
CA TYR A 127 2.14 27.00 -17.05
C TYR A 127 2.40 28.44 -16.57
N TYR A 128 3.53 28.68 -15.88
CA TYR A 128 3.81 29.95 -15.22
C TYR A 128 4.13 31.12 -16.17
N TYR A 129 4.72 30.84 -17.33
CA TYR A 129 5.14 31.87 -18.30
C TYR A 129 4.19 32.01 -19.48
N PHE A 130 3.13 31.21 -19.55
CA PHE A 130 2.17 31.25 -20.66
C PHE A 130 1.28 32.49 -20.63
N LYS A 131 0.86 32.94 -19.45
CA LYS A 131 0.31 34.29 -19.33
C LYS A 131 1.49 35.25 -19.14
N PRO A 132 1.72 36.22 -20.05
CA PRO A 132 2.70 37.26 -19.78
C PRO A 132 2.30 37.91 -18.46
N LYS A 133 3.20 37.86 -17.47
CA LYS A 133 3.06 38.75 -16.32
C LYS A 133 3.20 40.16 -16.89
N GLY A 134 2.08 40.87 -17.01
CA GLY A 134 2.10 42.28 -17.36
C GLY A 134 3.11 43.00 -16.45
N GLU A 135 3.80 43.98 -16.99
CA GLU A 135 4.74 44.77 -16.20
C GLU A 135 4.02 45.42 -15.03
N SER A 136 4.70 45.50 -13.89
CA SER A 136 4.13 46.20 -12.74
C SER A 136 3.90 47.66 -13.12
N LEU A 137 2.82 48.26 -12.60
CA LEU A 137 2.53 49.69 -12.81
C LEU A 137 3.71 50.58 -12.40
N VAL A 138 4.47 50.15 -11.39
CA VAL A 138 5.71 50.81 -10.94
C VAL A 138 6.79 50.77 -12.03
N ASN A 139 7.03 49.62 -12.65
CA ASN A 139 8.02 49.50 -13.73
C ASN A 139 7.61 50.30 -14.96
N GLN A 140 6.32 50.31 -15.30
CA GLN A 140 5.81 51.13 -16.39
C GLN A 140 5.99 52.63 -16.11
N HIS A 141 5.80 53.06 -14.85
CA HIS A 141 6.02 54.45 -14.44
C HIS A 141 7.49 54.82 -14.47
N LEU A 142 8.38 53.92 -14.05
CA LEU A 142 9.84 54.11 -14.11
C LEU A 142 10.34 54.17 -15.55
N MET A 143 9.87 53.29 -16.45
CA MET A 143 10.24 53.36 -17.87
C MET A 143 9.82 54.69 -18.51
N LYS A 144 8.60 55.16 -18.22
CA LYS A 144 8.10 56.46 -18.69
C LYS A 144 8.82 57.68 -18.11
N ALA A 145 9.55 57.50 -17.00
CA ALA A 145 10.31 58.57 -16.35
C ALA A 145 11.79 58.58 -16.77
N ILE A 146 12.24 57.51 -17.45
CA ILE A 146 13.61 57.37 -17.96
C ILE A 146 13.70 57.77 -19.44
N ASP A 147 12.62 57.58 -20.21
CA ASP A 147 12.43 58.17 -21.56
C ASP A 147 12.15 59.68 -21.50
#